data_AF-A0A661W4W0-F1
#
_entry.id   AF-A0A661W4W0-F1
#
_cell.length_a   1.000
_cell.length_b   1.000
_cell.length_c   1.000
_cell.angle_alpha   90.00
_cell.angle_beta   90.00
_cell.angle_gamma   90.00
#
_symmetry.space_group_name_H-M   'P 1'
#
loop_
_entity.id
_entity.type
_entity.pdbx_description
1 polymer ?
#
loop_
_entity_poly.entity_id
_entity_poly.type
_entity_poly.pdbx_seq_one_letter_code
_entity_poly.pdbx_strand_id
1 'polypeptide(L)' 'MIIDLCGKRGEMKPVHVPPRMGEVHRLIANASKAKALLGWDPSSNLEDGLRAFVDWYRNYGFEEKISIE' A
#
# COMPACT_ATOMS: atom_id res chain seq x y z
N MET A 1 -1.47 6.55 8.59
CA MET A 1 -1.26 5.11 8.36
C MET A 1 0.14 4.83 7.80
N ILE A 2 0.43 4.99 6.50
CA ILE A 2 1.78 4.62 5.97
C ILE A 2 2.94 5.44 6.56
N ILE A 3 2.79 6.76 6.70
CA ILE A 3 3.79 7.64 7.35
C ILE A 3 4.09 7.15 8.78
N ASP A 4 3.06 6.67 9.48
CA ASP A 4 3.17 6.20 10.86
C ASP A 4 3.84 4.82 10.93
N LEU A 5 3.47 3.92 10.03
CA LEU A 5 4.11 2.59 9.89
C LEU A 5 5.61 2.71 9.55
N CYS A 6 5.98 3.76 8.81
CA CYS A 6 7.37 4.10 8.54
C CYS A 6 8.08 4.84 9.71
N GLY A 7 7.38 5.14 10.80
CA GLY A 7 7.95 5.86 11.95
C GLY A 7 8.21 7.35 11.69
N LYS A 8 7.56 7.95 10.70
CA LYS A 8 7.80 9.34 10.24
C LYS A 8 6.71 10.33 10.64
N ARG A 9 5.91 9.98 11.64
CA ARG A 9 4.87 10.87 12.17
C ARG A 9 5.51 12.15 12.71
N GLY A 10 5.10 13.30 12.17
CA GLY A 10 5.63 14.61 12.58
C GLY A 10 6.88 15.07 11.82
N GLU A 11 7.63 14.14 11.21
CA GLU A 11 8.79 14.42 10.35
C GLU A 11 8.39 14.62 8.89
N MET A 12 7.31 13.96 8.43
CA MET A 12 6.84 14.00 7.05
C MET A 12 5.37 14.40 6.98
N LYS A 13 5.01 15.18 5.95
CA LYS A 13 3.62 15.54 5.63
C LYS A 13 3.32 15.18 4.18
N PRO A 14 2.08 14.75 3.86
CA PRO A 14 1.65 14.58 2.47
C PRO A 14 1.76 15.89 1.70
N VAL A 15 2.25 15.82 0.46
CA VAL A 15 2.23 16.93 -0.49
C VAL A 15 1.11 16.68 -1.48
N HIS A 16 0.13 17.59 -1.52
CA HIS A 16 -0.98 17.52 -2.45
C HIS A 16 -0.61 18.21 -3.76
N VAL A 17 -0.55 17.44 -4.84
CA VAL A 17 -0.23 17.92 -6.19
C VAL A 17 -1.50 17.96 -7.06
N PRO A 18 -1.49 18.66 -8.20
CA PRO A 18 -2.63 18.68 -9.12
C PRO A 18 -3.06 17.27 -9.54
N PRO A 19 -4.37 17.04 -9.79
CA PRO A 19 -4.87 15.75 -10.25
C PRO A 19 -4.29 15.40 -11.62
N ARG A 20 -4.08 14.10 -11.85
CA ARG A 20 -3.61 13.60 -13.14
C ARG A 20 -4.76 13.63 -14.15
N MET A 21 -4.45 13.95 -15.40
CA MET A 21 -5.42 13.86 -16.49
C MET A 21 -5.90 12.41 -16.62
N GLY A 22 -7.21 12.19 -16.58
CA GLY A 22 -7.81 10.85 -16.66
C GLY A 22 -7.83 10.05 -15.36
N GLU A 23 -7.53 10.66 -14.21
CA GLU A 23 -7.57 9.98 -12.91
C GLU A 23 -8.98 9.46 -12.57
N VAL A 24 -9.07 8.21 -12.15
CA VAL A 24 -10.33 7.61 -11.67
C VAL A 24 -10.47 7.90 -10.17
N HIS A 25 -11.42 8.75 -9.80
CA HIS A 25 -11.60 9.19 -8.40
C HIS A 25 -12.06 8.09 -7.44
N ARG A 26 -12.78 7.08 -7.93
CA ARG A 26 -13.34 6.01 -7.09
C ARG A 26 -13.37 4.70 -7.84
N LEU A 27 -12.72 3.70 -7.26
CA LEU A 27 -12.72 2.32 -7.74
C LEU A 27 -13.07 1.41 -6.56
N ILE A 28 -14.26 0.80 -6.60
CA ILE A 28 -14.75 -0.11 -5.55
C ILE A 28 -15.11 -1.42 -6.23
N ALA A 29 -14.35 -2.47 -5.94
CA ALA A 29 -14.59 -3.79 -6.49
C ALA A 29 -15.68 -4.53 -5.69
N ASN A 30 -16.57 -5.22 -6.40
CA ASN A 30 -17.49 -6.19 -5.82
C ASN A 30 -16.93 -7.61 -6.03
N ALA A 31 -16.50 -8.25 -4.94
CA ALA A 31 -15.91 -9.59 -4.96
C ALA A 31 -16.93 -10.74 -4.89
N SER A 32 -18.24 -10.46 -4.84
CA SER A 32 -19.28 -11.49 -4.62
C SER A 32 -19.26 -12.60 -5.68
N LYS A 33 -18.88 -12.31 -6.92
CA LYS A 33 -18.75 -13.33 -7.97
C LYS A 33 -17.62 -14.31 -7.68
N ALA A 34 -16.47 -13.82 -7.20
CA ALA A 34 -15.34 -14.68 -6.82
C ALA A 34 -15.70 -15.54 -5.59
N LYS A 35 -16.38 -14.96 -4.60
CA LYS A 35 -16.90 -15.71 -3.46
C LYS A 35 -17.86 -16.83 -3.88
N ALA A 36 -18.83 -16.52 -4.74
CA ALA A 36 -19.84 -17.49 -5.16
C ALA A 36 -19.27 -18.64 -6.00
N LEU A 37 -18.31 -18.35 -6.89
CA LEU A 37 -17.77 -19.36 -7.82
C LEU A 37 -16.54 -20.09 -7.27
N LEU A 38 -15.75 -19.44 -6.43
CA LEU A 38 -14.43 -19.93 -5.99
C LEU A 38 -14.33 -20.11 -4.48
N GLY A 39 -15.35 -19.71 -3.71
CA GLY A 39 -15.27 -19.66 -2.24
C GLY A 39 -14.24 -18.64 -1.72
N TRP A 40 -13.78 -17.73 -2.58
CA TRP A 40 -12.71 -16.78 -2.26
C TRP A 40 -13.26 -15.50 -1.60
N ASP A 41 -12.59 -15.06 -0.55
CA ASP A 41 -12.78 -13.77 0.13
C ASP A 41 -11.39 -13.15 0.40
N PRO A 42 -11.22 -11.82 0.40
CA PRO A 42 -9.99 -11.19 0.86
C PRO A 42 -9.67 -11.60 2.30
N SER A 43 -8.44 -12.05 2.53
CA SER A 43 -7.97 -12.52 3.84
C SER A 43 -7.16 -11.47 4.62
N SER A 44 -6.82 -10.35 4.01
CA SER A 44 -6.04 -9.27 4.62
C SER A 44 -6.77 -7.95 4.49
N ASN A 45 -6.85 -7.20 5.59
CA ASN A 45 -7.27 -5.81 5.54
C ASN A 45 -6.11 -4.92 5.08
N LEU A 46 -6.39 -3.64 4.87
CA LEU A 46 -5.42 -2.68 4.38
C LEU A 46 -4.24 -2.47 5.34
N GLU A 47 -4.50 -2.42 6.65
CA GLU A 47 -3.45 -2.16 7.64
C GLU A 47 -2.47 -3.34 7.73
N ASP A 48 -2.98 -4.57 7.82
CA ASP A 48 -2.16 -5.78 7.90
C ASP A 48 -1.31 -5.96 6.63
N GLY A 49 -1.92 -5.74 5.46
CA GLY A 49 -1.21 -5.79 4.19
C GLY A 49 -0.09 -4.74 4.09
N LEU A 50 -0.34 -3.52 4.56
CA LEU A 50 0.67 -2.45 4.57
C LEU A 50 1.80 -2.73 5.56
N ARG A 51 1.51 -3.27 6.74
CA ARG A 51 2.55 -3.69 7.70
C ARG A 51 3.48 -4.73 7.09
N ALA A 52 2.90 -5.80 6.52
CA ALA A 52 3.66 -6.86 5.87
C ALA A 52 4.51 -6.33 4.71
N PHE A 53 3.97 -5.40 3.91
CA PHE A 53 4.71 -4.77 2.82
C PHE A 53 5.87 -3.92 3.32
N VAL A 54 5.66 -3.07 4.34
CA VAL A 54 6.72 -2.22 4.91
C VAL A 54 7.85 -3.08 5.48
N ASP A 55 7.51 -4.15 6.19
CA ASP A 55 8.51 -5.07 6.76
C ASP A 55 9.28 -5.81 5.66
N TRP A 56 8.61 -6.27 4.60
CA TRP A 56 9.29 -6.83 3.43
C TRP A 56 10.21 -5.81 2.75
N TYR A 57 9.72 -4.59 2.53
CA TYR A 57 10.48 -3.55 1.82
C TYR A 57 11.71 -3.12 2.61
N ARG A 58 11.64 -3.03 3.94
CA ARG A 58 12.81 -2.77 4.80
C ARG A 58 13.90 -3.85 4.66
N ASN A 59 13.51 -5.11 4.51
CA ASN A 59 14.49 -6.21 4.46
C ASN A 59 15.03 -6.47 3.04
N TYR A 60 14.27 -6.12 2.00
CA TYR A 60 14.54 -6.57 0.63
C TYR A 60 14.40 -5.48 -0.44
N GLY A 61 14.05 -4.24 -0.07
CA GLY A 61 13.87 -3.12 -0.99
C GLY A 61 15.13 -2.86 -1.81
N PHE A 62 14.97 -2.63 -3.11
CA PHE A 62 16.08 -2.48 -4.05
C PHE A 62 16.97 -1.26 -3.76
N GLU A 63 16.42 -0.24 -3.09
CA GLU A 63 17.14 0.98 -2.72
C GLU A 63 18.16 0.74 -1.59
N GLU A 64 17.94 -0.24 -0.70
CA GLU A 64 18.89 -0.58 0.37
C GLU A 64 20.10 -1.38 -0.12
N LYS A 65 20.06 -1.94 -1.34
CA LYS A 65 21.18 -2.69 -1.94
C LYS A 65 22.08 -1.85 -2.85
N ILE A 66 21.82 -0.55 -2.97
CA ILE A 66 22.69 0.40 -3.67
C ILE A 66 23.36 1.32 -2.62
N SER A 67 23.93 0.72 -1.57
CA SER A 67 25.06 1.35 -0.90
C SER A 67 26.28 1.11 -1.79
N ILE A 68 26.52 2.03 -2.73
CA ILE A 68 27.80 2.16 -3.42
C ILE A 68 28.76 2.72 -2.35
N GLU A 69 29.74 1.90 -1.94
CA GLU A 69 30.94 2.36 -1.23
C GLU A 69 31.70 3.43 -2.05
#